data_AF-D6V7Y4-F1
#
_entry.id   AF-D6V7Y4-F1
#
_cell.length_a   1.000
_cell.length_b   1.000
_cell.length_c   1.000
_cell.angle_alpha   90.00
_cell.angle_beta   90.00
_cell.angle_gamma   90.00
#
_symmetry.space_group_name_H-M   'P 1'
#
loop_
_entity.id
_entity.type
_entity.pdbx_description
1 polymer ?
#
loop_
_entity_poly.entity_id
_entity_poly.type
_entity_poly.pdbx_seq_one_letter_code
_entity_poly.pdbx_strand_id
1 'polypeptide(L)'
;MLLIGYESADHPVDAWLERSLEICRDFGGTVKDQAGSGGAALENSRSGAQGSWRNQFRYLPYLMHVRAAMGIISFTFETAYTWDKFEAVDAEIMRRIADAEKKICGGGIVCRRFSFLYPDGPAPYYSIMAPSSHEKNIEHYAALNKVASDALIELGATITHHHAVGRSFRPWYDKEIDPGFVRMMKASKRELDPNWVLNPGVLFDRPAM
;
A
#
# COMPACT_ATOMS: atom_id res chain seq x y z
N MET A 1 11.81 -11.61 2.42
CA MET A 1 11.29 -12.31 3.62
C MET A 1 9.80 -12.52 3.41
N LEU A 2 9.31 -13.75 3.53
CA LEU A 2 7.90 -14.10 3.42
C LEU A 2 7.42 -14.58 4.78
N LEU A 3 6.24 -14.13 5.21
CA LEU A 3 5.56 -14.64 6.40
C LEU A 3 4.31 -15.39 5.93
N ILE A 4 4.15 -16.62 6.38
CA ILE A 4 3.00 -17.47 6.05
C ILE A 4 2.34 -17.87 7.36
N GLY A 5 1.03 -17.72 7.42
CA GLY A 5 0.22 -18.08 8.58
C GLY A 5 -1.14 -18.58 8.13
N TYR A 6 -1.65 -19.55 8.86
CA TYR A 6 -3.00 -20.08 8.68
C TYR A 6 -3.71 -20.07 10.04
N GLU A 7 -4.99 -19.77 10.01
CA GLU A 7 -5.85 -19.81 11.19
C GLU A 7 -7.19 -20.46 10.83
N SER A 8 -7.71 -21.27 11.74
CA SER A 8 -9.05 -21.84 11.66
C SER A 8 -9.52 -22.13 13.08
N ALA A 9 -10.79 -21.84 13.37
CA ALA A 9 -11.42 -22.16 14.64
C ALA A 9 -12.08 -23.55 14.65
N ASP A 10 -12.13 -24.21 13.48
CA ASP A 10 -12.98 -25.38 13.24
C ASP A 10 -12.16 -26.65 12.90
N HIS A 11 -11.10 -26.51 12.11
CA HIS A 11 -10.31 -27.65 11.62
C HIS A 11 -8.81 -27.35 11.58
N PRO A 12 -7.95 -28.39 11.62
CA PRO A 12 -6.51 -28.22 11.46
C PRO A 12 -6.13 -27.57 10.12
N VAL A 13 -5.08 -26.76 10.13
CA VAL A 13 -4.60 -26.01 8.93
C VAL A 13 -3.21 -26.46 8.47
N ASP A 14 -2.64 -27.49 9.13
CA ASP A 14 -1.27 -27.95 8.89
C ASP A 14 -1.06 -28.37 7.44
N ALA A 15 -2.03 -29.05 6.82
CA ALA A 15 -1.95 -29.46 5.41
C ALA A 15 -1.76 -28.27 4.46
N TRP A 16 -2.37 -27.11 4.76
CA TRP A 16 -2.24 -25.91 3.90
C TRP A 16 -0.91 -25.21 4.13
N LEU A 17 -0.44 -25.19 5.37
CA LEU A 17 0.91 -24.73 5.70
C LEU A 17 1.96 -25.58 5.01
N GLU A 18 1.87 -26.91 5.12
CA GLU A 18 2.79 -27.85 4.48
C GLU A 18 2.84 -27.67 2.97
N ARG A 19 1.67 -27.54 2.31
CA ARG A 19 1.59 -27.29 0.87
C ARG A 19 2.25 -25.96 0.48
N SER A 20 2.04 -24.90 1.25
CA SER A 20 2.68 -23.61 1.01
C SER A 20 4.20 -23.65 1.21
N LEU A 21 4.67 -24.42 2.20
CA LEU A 21 6.10 -24.61 2.44
C LEU A 21 6.75 -25.44 1.33
N GLU A 22 6.05 -26.44 0.79
CA GLU A 22 6.49 -27.20 -0.40
C GLU A 22 6.69 -26.26 -1.58
N ILE A 23 5.67 -25.46 -1.94
CA ILE A 23 5.77 -24.47 -3.02
C ILE A 23 6.94 -23.51 -2.75
N CYS A 24 7.08 -23.01 -1.52
CA CYS A 24 8.20 -22.12 -1.20
C CYS A 24 9.56 -22.78 -1.43
N ARG A 25 9.74 -24.06 -1.09
CA ARG A 25 10.98 -24.81 -1.34
C ARG A 25 11.24 -25.02 -2.83
N ASP A 26 10.20 -25.28 -3.63
CA ASP A 26 10.32 -25.42 -5.08
C ASP A 26 10.89 -24.16 -5.74
N PHE A 27 10.66 -22.99 -5.14
CA PHE A 27 11.21 -21.70 -5.56
C PHE A 27 12.42 -21.23 -4.71
N GLY A 28 13.12 -22.15 -4.04
CA GLY A 28 14.38 -21.87 -3.31
C GLY A 28 14.21 -21.22 -1.93
N GLY A 29 12.99 -21.16 -1.41
CA GLY A 29 12.69 -20.69 -0.07
C GLY A 29 13.21 -21.63 1.02
N THR A 30 13.67 -21.05 2.13
CA THR A 30 14.11 -21.79 3.32
C THR A 30 13.33 -21.34 4.55
N VAL A 31 12.90 -22.30 5.37
CA VAL A 31 12.20 -22.01 6.63
C VAL A 31 13.24 -21.57 7.66
N LYS A 32 13.09 -20.34 8.16
CA LYS A 32 14.00 -19.76 9.17
C LYS A 32 13.47 -19.86 10.59
N ASP A 33 12.16 -19.77 10.75
CA ASP A 33 11.45 -19.83 12.01
C ASP A 33 10.05 -20.42 11.74
N GLN A 34 9.56 -21.25 12.65
CA GLN A 34 8.25 -21.88 12.56
C GLN A 34 7.66 -21.97 13.97
N ALA A 35 6.59 -21.21 14.21
CA ALA A 35 5.80 -21.36 15.42
C ALA A 35 5.01 -22.68 15.37
N GLY A 36 4.94 -23.40 16.50
CA GLY A 36 4.19 -24.66 16.59
C GLY A 36 2.67 -24.47 16.57
N SER A 37 1.94 -25.51 16.16
CA SER A 37 0.47 -25.60 16.14
C SER A 37 -0.17 -25.97 17.49
N GLY A 38 0.62 -26.02 18.57
CA GLY A 38 0.18 -26.43 19.91
C GLY A 38 -0.44 -25.31 20.76
N GLY A 39 -1.38 -25.67 21.63
CA GLY A 39 -2.14 -24.77 22.50
C GLY A 39 -1.31 -23.71 23.22
N ALA A 40 -1.95 -22.54 23.45
CA ALA A 40 -1.37 -21.25 23.87
C ALA A 40 -0.94 -20.29 22.72
N ALA A 41 -1.68 -20.27 21.61
CA ALA A 41 -1.52 -19.31 20.51
C ALA A 41 -1.45 -17.83 20.98
N LEU A 42 -2.17 -17.47 22.04
CA LEU A 42 -2.15 -16.11 22.62
C LEU A 42 -0.82 -15.76 23.30
N GLU A 43 -0.11 -16.73 23.87
CA GLU A 43 1.21 -16.52 24.48
C GLU A 43 2.31 -16.54 23.41
N ASN A 44 2.23 -17.49 22.48
CA ASN A 44 3.21 -17.69 21.42
C ASN A 44 3.17 -16.58 20.36
N SER A 45 2.00 -15.93 20.15
CA SER A 45 1.86 -14.78 19.24
C SER A 45 2.58 -13.51 19.70
N ARG A 46 3.13 -13.49 20.92
CA ARG A 46 3.84 -12.34 21.48
C ARG A 46 5.37 -12.43 21.33
N SER A 47 5.90 -13.57 20.88
CA SER A 47 7.33 -13.84 20.69
C SER A 47 7.61 -14.36 19.27
N GLY A 48 8.89 -14.61 18.94
CA GLY A 48 9.32 -15.11 17.62
C GLY A 48 8.98 -14.18 16.44
N ALA A 49 8.94 -14.75 15.23
CA ALA A 49 8.61 -14.01 14.02
C ALA A 49 7.21 -13.35 14.06
N GLN A 50 6.21 -14.00 14.65
CA GLN A 50 4.84 -13.47 14.76
C GLN A 50 4.77 -12.24 15.69
N GLY A 51 5.43 -12.31 16.85
CA GLY A 51 5.52 -11.18 17.79
C GLY A 51 6.30 -9.99 17.20
N SER A 52 7.40 -10.27 16.49
CA SER A 52 8.18 -9.24 15.78
C SER A 52 7.34 -8.53 14.72
N TRP A 53 6.65 -9.29 13.87
CA TRP A 53 5.73 -8.76 12.86
C TRP A 53 4.63 -7.90 13.51
N ARG A 54 3.97 -8.41 14.56
CA ARG A 54 2.94 -7.66 15.30
C ARG A 54 3.48 -6.35 15.87
N ASN A 55 4.68 -6.37 16.44
CA ASN A 55 5.31 -5.18 17.00
C ASN A 55 5.64 -4.15 15.92
N GLN A 56 6.03 -4.57 14.71
CA GLN A 56 6.22 -3.64 13.60
C GLN A 56 4.93 -2.87 13.30
N PHE A 57 3.78 -3.53 13.18
CA PHE A 57 2.51 -2.83 12.93
C PHE A 57 2.08 -1.91 14.08
N ARG A 58 2.38 -2.30 15.32
CA ARG A 58 2.07 -1.46 16.48
C ARG A 58 2.97 -0.23 16.57
N TYR A 59 4.27 -0.37 16.31
CA TYR A 59 5.25 0.68 16.63
C TYR A 59 5.69 1.53 15.44
N LEU A 60 5.65 1.00 14.22
CA LEU A 60 6.04 1.76 13.02
C LEU A 60 5.23 3.06 12.84
N PRO A 61 3.92 3.14 13.14
CA PRO A 61 3.17 4.40 13.05
C PRO A 61 3.74 5.49 13.99
N TYR A 62 4.18 5.12 15.20
CA TYR A 62 4.77 6.09 16.15
C TYR A 62 6.11 6.65 15.65
N LEU A 63 6.85 5.88 14.85
CA LEU A 63 8.09 6.36 14.24
C LEU A 63 7.85 7.44 13.17
N MET A 64 6.63 7.63 12.67
CA MET A 64 6.35 8.69 11.69
C MET A 64 6.60 10.09 12.28
N HIS A 65 6.23 10.33 13.55
CA HIS A 65 6.51 11.60 14.22
C HIS A 65 8.00 11.84 14.41
N VAL A 66 8.75 10.80 14.77
CA VAL A 66 10.21 10.87 14.92
C VAL A 66 10.88 11.19 13.59
N ARG A 67 10.46 10.51 12.51
CA ARG A 67 10.97 10.75 11.15
C ARG A 67 10.68 12.17 10.69
N ALA A 68 9.46 12.65 10.88
CA ALA A 68 9.08 14.02 10.54
C ALA A 68 9.95 15.04 11.30
N ALA A 69 10.18 14.85 12.60
CA ALA A 69 11.05 15.71 13.42
C ALA A 69 12.53 15.65 13.01
N MET A 70 12.97 14.55 12.39
CA MET A 70 14.31 14.41 11.80
C MET A 70 14.42 15.01 10.39
N GLY A 71 13.35 15.62 9.86
CA GLY A 71 13.33 16.10 8.47
C GLY A 71 13.26 14.96 7.45
N ILE A 72 12.86 13.76 7.84
CA ILE A 72 12.72 12.61 6.93
C ILE A 72 11.29 12.57 6.39
N ILE A 73 11.16 12.54 5.07
CA ILE A 73 9.88 12.24 4.42
C ILE A 73 9.65 10.75 4.55
N SER A 74 8.48 10.37 5.07
CA SER A 74 8.08 8.98 5.17
C SER A 74 6.61 8.85 4.82
N PHE A 75 6.31 8.17 3.72
CA PHE A 75 4.94 7.86 3.34
C PHE A 75 4.88 6.52 2.62
N THR A 76 3.66 6.06 2.41
CA THR A 76 3.42 4.83 1.68
C THR A 76 2.35 5.08 0.64
N PHE A 77 2.39 4.33 -0.45
CA PHE A 77 1.32 4.25 -1.42
C PHE A 77 1.16 2.80 -1.86
N GLU A 78 0.04 2.52 -2.50
CA GLU A 78 -0.39 1.17 -2.82
C GLU A 78 -1.23 1.21 -4.09
N THR A 79 -1.26 0.10 -4.80
CA THR A 79 -1.82 -0.01 -6.13
C THR A 79 -2.16 -1.46 -6.41
N ALA A 80 -2.82 -1.74 -7.53
CA ALA A 80 -2.95 -3.06 -8.10
C ALA A 80 -2.69 -3.03 -9.61
N TYR A 81 -2.18 -4.14 -10.13
CA TYR A 81 -1.99 -4.40 -11.56
C TYR A 81 -2.05 -5.91 -11.82
N THR A 82 -2.25 -6.32 -13.07
CA THR A 82 -2.44 -7.72 -13.43
C THR A 82 -1.12 -8.48 -13.60
N TRP A 83 -1.15 -9.81 -13.47
CA TRP A 83 0.05 -10.66 -13.53
C TRP A 83 0.80 -10.56 -14.87
N ASP A 84 0.11 -10.37 -15.99
CA ASP A 84 0.71 -10.21 -17.32
C ASP A 84 1.61 -8.97 -17.44
N LYS A 85 1.40 -7.97 -16.57
CA LYS A 85 2.16 -6.71 -16.57
C LYS A 85 3.08 -6.56 -15.37
N PHE A 86 2.97 -7.44 -14.37
CA PHE A 86 3.59 -7.29 -13.06
C PHE A 86 5.06 -6.89 -13.15
N GLU A 87 5.91 -7.71 -13.78
CA GLU A 87 7.36 -7.50 -13.74
C GLU A 87 7.76 -6.15 -14.32
N ALA A 88 7.19 -5.77 -15.46
CA ALA A 88 7.51 -4.53 -16.16
C ALA A 88 7.00 -3.29 -15.41
N VAL A 89 5.74 -3.32 -14.95
CA VAL A 89 5.12 -2.19 -14.24
C VAL A 89 5.81 -1.94 -12.92
N ASP A 90 6.04 -3.02 -12.14
CA ASP A 90 6.67 -2.94 -10.84
C ASP A 90 8.12 -2.43 -10.90
N ALA A 91 8.92 -2.95 -11.82
CA ALA A 91 10.30 -2.52 -12.02
C ALA A 91 10.35 -1.03 -12.39
N GLU A 92 9.46 -0.57 -13.27
CA GLU A 92 9.42 0.82 -13.70
C GLU A 92 8.95 1.77 -12.60
N ILE A 93 7.96 1.38 -11.77
CA ILE A 93 7.54 2.13 -10.58
C ILE A 93 8.73 2.32 -9.64
N MET A 94 9.42 1.23 -9.28
CA MET A 94 10.59 1.28 -8.38
C MET A 94 11.69 2.17 -8.94
N ARG A 95 11.98 2.06 -10.24
CA ARG A 95 13.01 2.85 -10.92
C ARG A 95 12.68 4.35 -10.91
N ARG A 96 11.45 4.74 -11.29
CA ARG A 96 11.03 6.15 -11.34
C ARG A 96 11.08 6.80 -9.97
N ILE A 97 10.70 6.07 -8.93
CA ILE A 97 10.72 6.56 -7.55
C ILE A 97 12.14 6.71 -7.06
N ALA A 98 13.00 5.70 -7.24
CA ALA A 98 14.40 5.80 -6.83
C ALA A 98 15.13 6.97 -7.54
N ASP A 99 14.85 7.17 -8.83
CA ASP A 99 15.35 8.32 -9.58
C ASP A 99 14.84 9.65 -9.01
N ALA A 100 13.57 9.71 -8.62
CA ALA A 100 12.97 10.91 -8.04
C ALA A 100 13.52 11.21 -6.64
N GLU A 101 13.70 10.19 -5.78
CA GLU A 101 14.38 10.32 -4.49
C GLU A 101 15.79 10.91 -4.68
N LYS A 102 16.55 10.40 -5.64
CA LYS A 102 17.88 10.93 -5.97
C LYS A 102 17.83 12.39 -6.44
N LYS A 103 16.91 12.72 -7.34
CA LYS A 103 16.82 14.07 -7.96
C LYS A 103 16.27 15.13 -7.01
N ILE A 104 15.25 14.79 -6.21
CA ILE A 104 14.51 15.74 -5.36
C ILE A 104 15.16 15.83 -3.97
N CYS A 105 15.55 14.68 -3.41
CA CYS A 105 16.02 14.59 -2.02
C CYS A 105 17.52 14.32 -1.89
N GLY A 106 18.24 14.09 -3.00
CA GLY A 106 19.65 13.69 -2.99
C GLY A 106 19.88 12.21 -2.67
N GLY A 107 18.80 11.42 -2.54
CA GLY A 107 18.82 10.01 -2.22
C GLY A 107 17.54 9.58 -1.50
N GLY A 108 17.44 8.30 -1.16
CA GLY A 108 16.29 7.75 -0.46
C GLY A 108 16.26 6.23 -0.48
N ILE A 109 15.17 5.68 0.03
CA ILE A 109 14.89 4.26 0.08
C ILE A 109 13.42 4.07 -0.29
N VAL A 110 13.22 3.39 -1.41
CA VAL A 110 11.96 2.77 -1.77
C VAL A 110 12.00 1.28 -1.47
N CYS A 111 11.03 0.80 -0.68
CA CYS A 111 10.83 -0.61 -0.38
C CYS A 111 9.46 -1.06 -0.88
N ARG A 112 9.39 -2.26 -1.45
CA ARG A 112 8.13 -2.91 -1.83
C ARG A 112 7.82 -4.08 -0.91
N ARG A 113 6.54 -4.26 -0.59
CA ARG A 113 5.99 -5.51 -0.05
C ARG A 113 4.72 -5.90 -0.80
N PHE A 114 4.51 -7.20 -1.00
CA PHE A 114 3.22 -7.71 -1.45
C PHE A 114 2.36 -7.97 -0.23
N SER A 115 1.30 -7.18 -0.07
CA SER A 115 0.38 -7.31 1.07
C SER A 115 -0.85 -8.15 0.70
N PHE A 116 -1.27 -8.08 -0.56
CA PHE A 116 -2.37 -8.88 -1.09
C PHE A 116 -1.97 -9.44 -2.46
N LEU A 117 -2.40 -10.68 -2.71
CA LEU A 117 -2.26 -11.37 -3.99
C LEU A 117 -3.64 -11.91 -4.38
N TYR A 118 -4.01 -11.72 -5.64
CA TYR A 118 -5.27 -12.20 -6.21
C TYR A 118 -4.98 -13.12 -7.40
N PRO A 119 -5.97 -13.93 -7.84
CA PRO A 119 -5.83 -14.74 -9.05
C PRO A 119 -5.38 -13.93 -10.27
N ASP A 120 -5.87 -12.69 -10.40
CA ASP A 120 -5.61 -11.85 -11.58
C ASP A 120 -4.39 -10.91 -11.43
N GLY A 121 -3.88 -10.70 -10.22
CA GLY A 121 -2.72 -9.83 -10.01
C GLY A 121 -2.37 -9.53 -8.55
N PRO A 122 -1.20 -8.93 -8.31
CA PRO A 122 -0.81 -8.46 -6.98
C PRO A 122 -1.37 -7.06 -6.66
N ALA A 123 -1.51 -6.78 -5.36
CA ALA A 123 -1.64 -5.41 -4.84
C ALA A 123 -0.45 -5.09 -3.92
N PRO A 124 0.65 -4.57 -4.48
CA PRO A 124 1.84 -4.18 -3.72
C PRO A 124 1.60 -2.93 -2.87
N TYR A 125 2.47 -2.79 -1.87
CA TYR A 125 2.59 -1.64 -1.01
C TYR A 125 4.02 -1.12 -1.09
N TYR A 126 4.19 0.17 -1.36
CA TYR A 126 5.49 0.81 -1.49
C TYR A 126 5.69 1.78 -0.32
N SER A 127 6.85 1.70 0.31
CA SER A 127 7.27 2.56 1.41
C SER A 127 8.41 3.45 0.95
N ILE A 128 8.25 4.75 1.12
CA ILE A 128 9.20 5.79 0.72
C ILE A 128 9.82 6.40 1.96
N MET A 129 11.15 6.54 1.95
CA MET A 129 11.90 7.24 2.98
C MET A 129 13.05 8.02 2.37
N ALA A 130 13.02 9.35 2.49
CA ALA A 130 14.05 10.21 1.90
C ALA A 130 14.41 11.37 2.84
N PRO A 131 15.68 11.83 2.85
CA PRO A 131 16.07 13.02 3.59
C PRO A 131 15.40 14.27 3.01
N SER A 132 15.08 15.22 3.88
CA SER A 132 14.56 16.54 3.55
C SER A 132 14.92 17.52 4.66
N SER A 133 14.24 18.67 4.72
CA SER A 133 14.33 19.64 5.81
C SER A 133 12.92 20.02 6.26
N HIS A 134 12.80 20.67 7.42
CA HIS A 134 11.49 21.13 7.92
C HIS A 134 10.81 22.10 6.95
N GLU A 135 11.60 22.93 6.28
CA GLU A 135 11.13 23.93 5.32
C GLU A 135 10.64 23.30 4.01
N LYS A 136 11.31 22.22 3.56
CA LYS A 136 11.06 21.59 2.26
C LYS A 136 10.22 20.32 2.32
N ASN A 137 9.92 19.80 3.51
CA ASN A 137 9.32 18.47 3.69
C ASN A 137 8.03 18.29 2.87
N ILE A 138 7.13 19.27 2.94
CA ILE A 138 5.83 19.24 2.24
C ILE A 138 6.03 19.30 0.71
N GLU A 139 6.95 20.14 0.23
CA GLU A 139 7.23 20.28 -1.21
C GLU A 139 7.81 18.98 -1.78
N HIS A 140 8.83 18.43 -1.13
CA HIS A 140 9.43 17.17 -1.54
C HIS A 140 8.43 16.00 -1.43
N TYR A 141 7.60 15.95 -0.39
CA TYR A 141 6.52 14.97 -0.27
C TYR A 141 5.55 15.06 -1.46
N ALA A 142 5.06 16.27 -1.76
CA ALA A 142 4.14 16.48 -2.86
C ALA A 142 4.78 16.09 -4.21
N ALA A 143 6.04 16.43 -4.43
CA ALA A 143 6.77 16.08 -5.63
C ALA A 143 6.95 14.56 -5.79
N LEU A 144 7.37 13.86 -4.74
CA LEU A 144 7.51 12.39 -4.76
C LEU A 144 6.15 11.69 -4.91
N ASN A 145 5.12 12.16 -4.20
CA ASN A 145 3.76 11.62 -4.32
C ASN A 145 3.20 11.82 -5.73
N LYS A 146 3.47 12.97 -6.35
CA LYS A 146 3.11 13.24 -7.75
C LYS A 146 3.79 12.25 -8.70
N VAL A 147 5.11 12.04 -8.56
CA VAL A 147 5.85 11.07 -9.38
C VAL A 147 5.29 9.66 -9.24
N ALA A 148 5.01 9.22 -8.01
CA ALA A 148 4.42 7.92 -7.77
C ALA A 148 3.05 7.79 -8.45
N SER A 149 2.15 8.76 -8.22
CA SER A 149 0.80 8.75 -8.76
C SER A 149 0.76 8.84 -10.30
N ASP A 150 1.62 9.65 -10.90
CA ASP A 150 1.78 9.72 -12.36
C ASP A 150 2.26 8.38 -12.92
N ALA A 151 3.27 7.76 -12.28
CA ALA A 151 3.76 6.45 -12.70
C ALA A 151 2.67 5.38 -12.68
N LEU A 152 1.83 5.35 -11.64
CA LEU A 152 0.73 4.39 -11.55
C LEU A 152 -0.23 4.53 -12.73
N ILE A 153 -0.73 5.74 -12.99
CA ILE A 153 -1.70 5.98 -14.06
C ILE A 153 -1.09 5.73 -15.44
N GLU A 154 0.14 6.19 -15.69
CA GLU A 154 0.81 6.03 -16.99
C GLU A 154 1.12 4.56 -17.31
N LEU A 155 1.37 3.74 -16.28
CA LEU A 155 1.65 2.31 -16.43
C LEU A 155 0.38 1.45 -16.41
N GLY A 156 -0.80 2.06 -16.27
CA GLY A 156 -2.08 1.35 -16.24
C GLY A 156 -2.31 0.54 -14.96
N ALA A 157 -1.69 0.96 -13.86
CA ALA A 157 -1.98 0.45 -12.52
C ALA A 157 -3.07 1.32 -11.85
N THR A 158 -3.75 0.78 -10.84
CA THR A 158 -4.77 1.55 -10.12
C THR A 158 -4.14 2.62 -9.22
N ILE A 159 -4.78 3.77 -9.04
CA ILE A 159 -4.27 4.83 -8.15
C ILE A 159 -4.29 4.42 -6.67
N THR A 160 -5.19 3.51 -6.33
CA THR A 160 -5.36 2.95 -5.00
C THR A 160 -5.90 1.53 -5.12
N HIS A 161 -5.56 0.66 -4.18
CA HIS A 161 -6.24 -0.61 -3.95
C HIS A 161 -7.12 -0.55 -2.69
N HIS A 162 -6.70 0.12 -1.62
CA HIS A 162 -7.46 0.19 -0.36
C HIS A 162 -7.32 1.50 0.46
N HIS A 163 -6.42 2.42 0.12
CA HIS A 163 -6.33 3.71 0.82
C HIS A 163 -7.47 4.68 0.50
N ALA A 164 -8.24 4.37 -0.55
CA ALA A 164 -9.24 5.23 -1.15
C ALA A 164 -8.63 6.50 -1.76
N VAL A 165 -9.48 7.24 -2.47
CA VAL A 165 -9.05 8.36 -3.33
C VAL A 165 -8.82 9.64 -2.52
N GLY A 166 -9.81 10.01 -1.68
CA GLY A 166 -9.78 11.27 -0.95
C GLY A 166 -9.62 12.49 -1.88
N ARG A 167 -9.08 13.58 -1.35
CA ARG A 167 -8.69 14.76 -2.17
C ARG A 167 -7.32 14.58 -2.81
N SER A 168 -6.44 13.86 -2.14
CA SER A 168 -5.03 13.72 -2.53
C SER A 168 -4.88 13.00 -3.87
N PHE A 169 -5.64 11.92 -4.09
CA PHE A 169 -5.49 11.11 -5.30
C PHE A 169 -6.53 11.42 -6.39
N ARG A 170 -7.48 12.32 -6.12
CA ARG A 170 -8.56 12.63 -7.06
C ARG A 170 -8.09 13.05 -8.46
N PRO A 171 -7.05 13.89 -8.63
CA PRO A 171 -6.58 14.25 -9.97
C PRO A 171 -6.16 13.07 -10.85
N TRP A 172 -5.80 11.93 -10.24
CA TRP A 172 -5.43 10.70 -10.93
C TRP A 172 -6.62 9.75 -11.05
N TYR A 173 -7.42 9.63 -9.99
CA TYR A 173 -8.68 8.86 -10.05
C TYR A 173 -9.60 9.35 -11.18
N ASP A 174 -9.70 10.67 -11.39
CA ASP A 174 -10.51 11.26 -12.46
C ASP A 174 -10.04 10.82 -13.87
N LYS A 175 -8.79 10.35 -14.01
CA LYS A 175 -8.23 9.79 -15.26
C LYS A 175 -8.47 8.28 -15.38
N GLU A 176 -8.54 7.58 -14.25
CA GLU A 176 -8.71 6.13 -14.17
C GLU A 176 -10.17 5.69 -14.31
N ILE A 177 -11.09 6.44 -13.71
CA ILE A 177 -12.48 6.01 -13.55
C ILE A 177 -13.32 6.21 -14.82
N ASP A 178 -14.23 5.26 -15.07
CA ASP A 178 -15.19 5.37 -16.17
C ASP A 178 -16.16 6.57 -15.97
N PRO A 179 -16.38 7.40 -17.01
CA PRO A 179 -17.31 8.54 -16.92
C PRO A 179 -18.75 8.16 -16.58
N GLY A 180 -19.22 6.97 -16.98
CA GLY A 180 -20.53 6.45 -16.63
C GLY A 180 -20.66 6.15 -15.13
N PHE A 181 -19.65 5.53 -14.54
CA PHE A 181 -19.59 5.28 -13.11
C PHE A 181 -19.59 6.60 -12.31
N VAL A 182 -18.87 7.62 -12.78
CA VAL A 182 -18.91 8.97 -12.18
C VAL A 182 -20.31 9.57 -12.21
N ARG A 183 -21.03 9.46 -13.34
CA ARG A 183 -22.42 9.97 -13.44
C ARG A 183 -23.34 9.25 -12.46
N MET A 184 -23.24 7.93 -12.36
CA MET A 184 -24.01 7.13 -11.41
C MET A 184 -23.76 7.60 -9.96
N MET A 185 -22.49 7.70 -9.53
CA MET A 185 -22.18 8.13 -8.17
C MET A 185 -22.61 9.57 -7.88
N LYS A 186 -22.48 10.49 -8.84
CA LYS A 186 -22.97 11.87 -8.71
C LYS A 186 -24.50 11.92 -8.56
N ALA A 187 -25.24 11.06 -9.26
CA ALA A 187 -26.68 10.95 -9.10
C ALA A 187 -27.04 10.48 -7.68
N SER A 188 -26.38 9.43 -7.18
CA SER A 188 -26.58 8.95 -5.80
C SER A 188 -26.23 10.02 -4.76
N LYS A 189 -25.13 10.76 -4.96
CA LYS A 189 -24.74 11.87 -4.07
C LYS A 189 -25.80 12.95 -3.99
N ARG A 190 -26.38 13.34 -5.13
CA ARG A 190 -27.43 14.36 -5.19
C ARG A 190 -28.72 13.91 -4.51
N GLU A 191 -29.09 12.64 -4.67
CA GLU A 191 -30.30 12.07 -4.07
C GLU A 191 -30.17 11.90 -2.55
N LEU A 192 -29.06 11.32 -2.11
CA LEU A 192 -28.86 10.96 -0.69
C LEU A 192 -28.33 12.11 0.16
N ASP A 193 -27.70 13.12 -0.44
CA ASP A 193 -27.17 14.30 0.25
C ASP A 193 -27.39 15.58 -0.57
N PRO A 194 -28.66 15.98 -0.79
CA PRO A 194 -29.01 17.14 -1.62
C PRO A 194 -28.44 18.45 -1.09
N ASN A 195 -28.22 18.55 0.22
CA ASN A 195 -27.67 19.72 0.89
C ASN A 195 -26.14 19.69 1.03
N TRP A 196 -25.46 18.68 0.47
CA TRP A 196 -24.00 18.56 0.45
C TRP A 196 -23.34 18.61 1.85
N VAL A 197 -23.95 18.01 2.85
CA VAL A 197 -23.46 17.95 4.23
C VAL A 197 -22.31 16.94 4.38
N LEU A 198 -22.40 15.80 3.67
CA LEU A 198 -21.49 14.67 3.84
C LEU A 198 -20.20 14.86 3.02
N ASN A 199 -19.16 15.38 3.67
CA ASN A 199 -17.80 15.53 3.13
C ASN A 199 -17.73 16.14 1.72
N PRO A 200 -18.23 17.38 1.55
CA PRO A 200 -18.36 18.01 0.25
C PRO A 200 -17.00 18.30 -0.40
N GLY A 201 -16.93 18.17 -1.73
CA GLY A 201 -15.73 18.49 -2.50
C GLY A 201 -14.63 17.42 -2.45
N VAL A 202 -14.89 16.24 -1.88
CA VAL A 202 -13.90 15.14 -1.91
C VAL A 202 -13.86 14.50 -3.27
N LEU A 203 -14.89 13.73 -3.62
CA LEU A 203 -14.91 12.96 -4.85
C LEU A 203 -15.58 13.68 -6.01
N PHE A 204 -16.46 14.65 -5.72
CA PHE A 204 -17.13 15.49 -6.71
C PHE A 204 -17.10 16.93 -6.28
N ASP A 205 -17.01 17.83 -7.26
CA ASP A 205 -17.07 19.26 -7.01
C ASP A 205 -18.50 19.65 -6.62
N ARG A 206 -18.59 20.66 -5.75
CA ARG A 206 -19.89 21.21 -5.38
C ARG A 206 -20.56 21.81 -6.63
N PRO A 207 -21.90 21.73 -6.73
CA PRO A 207 -22.63 22.53 -7.71
C PRO A 207 -22.28 24.01 -7.48
N ALA A 208 -22.18 24.78 -8.55
CA ALA A 208 -22.14 26.23 -8.42
C ALA A 208 -23.41 26.70 -7.69
N MET A 209 -23.25 27.60 -6.72
CA MET A 209 -24.37 28.29 -6.08
C MET A 209 -25.00 29.30 -7.03
#